data_AF-A0A7W4DF06-F1
#
_entry.id   AF-A0A7W4DF06-F1
#
_cell.length_a   1.000
_cell.length_b   1.000
_cell.length_c   1.000
_cell.angle_alpha   90.00
_cell.angle_beta   90.00
_cell.angle_gamma   90.00
#
_symmetry.space_group_name_H-M   'P 1'
#
loop_
_entity.id
_entity.type
_entity.pdbx_description
1 polymer ?
#
loop_
_entity_poly.entity_id
_entity_poly.type
_entity_poly.pdbx_seq_one_letter_code
_entity_poly.pdbx_strand_id
1 'polypeptide(L)'
;MPAISVTLNGNLIAKVSTGNLNILSVRVSGDILADTFATIDFSGGRYEPDSESKHLIWLNEQVLQPNDQIEVSLHEQGETSLIGKTIEELYPEPPQAHDESITPEEIFSELSQRKAVRSGFRFEIVTPTGEVLNSRTNPGDYCFGFTTIWNGKNPDRAKTWLTSNTLERIALRENGSDHARLTLQLGQSIFLRVCA
;
A
#
# COMPACT_ATOMS: atom_id res chain seq x y z
N MET A 1 -6.21 -22.94 -1.75
CA MET A 1 -6.71 -21.62 -2.21
C MET A 1 -5.52 -20.68 -2.33
N PRO A 2 -5.49 -19.79 -3.33
CA PRO A 2 -4.42 -18.81 -3.47
C PRO A 2 -4.21 -17.98 -2.20
N ALA A 3 -3.03 -17.39 -2.06
CA ALA A 3 -2.73 -16.52 -0.93
C ALA A 3 -1.79 -15.40 -1.37
N ILE A 4 -1.95 -14.21 -0.79
CA ILE A 4 -0.93 -13.16 -0.88
C ILE A 4 -0.07 -13.20 0.37
N SER A 5 1.25 -13.15 0.20
CA SER A 5 2.18 -12.93 1.31
C SER A 5 2.96 -11.64 1.13
N VAL A 6 3.39 -11.11 2.27
CA VAL A 6 4.32 -10.00 2.38
C VAL A 6 5.49 -10.44 3.24
N THR A 7 6.70 -10.35 2.71
CA THR A 7 7.93 -10.50 3.49
C THR A 7 8.68 -9.17 3.56
N LEU A 8 9.34 -8.94 4.70
CA LEU A 8 10.19 -7.79 4.95
C LEU A 8 11.60 -8.30 5.29
N ASN A 9 12.56 -7.96 4.44
CA ASN A 9 13.95 -8.44 4.52
C ASN A 9 14.02 -9.98 4.63
N GLY A 10 13.15 -10.68 3.90
CA GLY A 10 13.03 -12.14 3.89
C GLY A 10 12.21 -12.75 5.03
N ASN A 11 11.78 -11.95 6.01
CA ASN A 11 10.93 -12.41 7.11
C ASN A 11 9.45 -12.28 6.74
N LEU A 12 8.69 -13.36 6.83
CA LEU A 12 7.23 -13.32 6.60
C LEU A 12 6.57 -12.44 7.67
N ILE A 13 5.97 -11.33 7.25
CA ILE A 13 5.22 -10.44 8.16
C ILE A 13 3.71 -10.67 8.07
N ALA A 14 3.19 -11.09 6.92
CA ALA A 14 1.79 -11.51 6.78
C ALA A 14 1.58 -12.42 5.57
N LYS A 15 0.66 -13.38 5.69
CA LYS A 15 0.12 -14.18 4.60
C LYS A 15 -1.39 -14.28 4.77
N VAL A 16 -2.15 -14.09 3.71
CA VAL A 16 -3.62 -14.13 3.74
C VAL A 16 -4.13 -14.99 2.60
N SER A 17 -4.86 -16.05 2.95
CA SER A 17 -5.58 -16.88 1.99
C SER A 17 -6.73 -16.11 1.36
N THR A 18 -6.91 -16.22 0.05
CA THR A 18 -7.94 -15.50 -0.69
C THR A 18 -9.35 -16.01 -0.42
N GLY A 19 -9.47 -17.22 0.13
CA GLY A 19 -10.60 -17.67 0.94
C GLY A 19 -11.98 -17.15 0.53
N ASN A 20 -12.56 -16.45 1.49
CA ASN A 20 -13.88 -15.83 1.43
C ASN A 20 -13.78 -14.32 1.18
N LEU A 21 -12.73 -13.87 0.50
CA LEU A 21 -12.43 -12.45 0.30
C LEU A 21 -12.72 -12.05 -1.15
N ASN A 22 -13.29 -10.86 -1.34
CA ASN A 22 -13.50 -10.31 -2.67
C ASN A 22 -12.30 -9.46 -3.13
N ILE A 23 -11.56 -8.89 -2.19
CA ILE A 23 -10.40 -8.03 -2.47
C ILE A 23 -9.35 -8.16 -1.36
N LEU A 24 -8.09 -8.09 -1.78
CA LEU A 24 -6.92 -7.95 -0.92
C LEU A 24 -6.03 -6.85 -1.49
N SER A 25 -5.45 -6.05 -0.61
CA SER A 25 -4.56 -4.94 -0.96
C SER A 25 -3.35 -4.92 -0.04
N VAL A 26 -2.17 -4.95 -0.63
CA VAL A 26 -0.91 -4.60 0.04
C VAL A 26 -0.50 -3.22 -0.45
N ARG A 27 -0.24 -2.28 0.45
CA ARG A 27 0.13 -0.92 0.12
C ARG A 27 1.40 -0.53 0.85
N VAL A 28 2.35 0.06 0.14
CA VAL A 28 3.51 0.75 0.70
C VAL A 28 3.38 2.22 0.34
N SER A 29 3.52 3.12 1.30
CA SER A 29 3.44 4.56 1.05
C SER A 29 4.32 5.37 1.96
N GLY A 30 4.67 6.56 1.51
CA GLY A 30 5.37 7.57 2.28
C GLY A 30 5.19 8.95 1.65
N ASP A 31 5.40 10.00 2.45
CA ASP A 31 5.33 11.39 2.02
C ASP A 31 6.60 12.15 2.43
N ILE A 32 6.81 13.36 1.92
CA ILE A 32 8.04 14.12 2.19
C ILE A 32 8.03 14.93 3.50
N LEU A 33 6.91 14.94 4.23
CA LEU A 33 6.71 15.76 5.44
C LEU A 33 6.76 14.96 6.74
N ALA A 34 6.26 13.71 6.73
CA ALA A 34 6.17 12.88 7.92
C ALA A 34 7.55 12.43 8.41
N ASP A 35 7.78 12.38 9.72
CA ASP A 35 9.04 11.85 10.27
C ASP A 35 9.24 10.36 9.92
N THR A 36 8.14 9.60 9.86
CA THR A 36 8.13 8.21 9.37
C THR A 36 8.55 8.16 7.90
N PHE A 37 9.50 7.28 7.58
CA PHE A 37 10.05 7.16 6.22
C PHE A 37 9.01 6.61 5.22
N ALA A 38 8.49 5.43 5.51
CA ALA A 38 7.39 4.80 4.78
C ALA A 38 6.70 3.78 5.69
N THR A 39 5.49 3.37 5.32
CA THR A 39 4.72 2.32 5.98
C THR A 39 4.27 1.27 4.98
N ILE A 40 4.00 0.06 5.48
CA ILE A 40 3.30 -1.00 4.74
C ILE A 40 2.03 -1.44 5.46
N ASP A 41 0.96 -1.57 4.68
CA ASP A 41 -0.36 -2.00 5.08
C ASP A 41 -0.79 -3.23 4.30
N PHE A 42 -1.58 -4.10 4.94
CA PHE A 42 -2.20 -5.23 4.29
C PHE A 42 -3.62 -5.38 4.81
N SER A 43 -4.59 -5.10 3.95
CA SER A 43 -6.01 -5.12 4.26
C SER A 43 -6.83 -5.69 3.11
N GLY A 44 -8.13 -5.86 3.34
CA GLY A 44 -9.03 -6.47 2.37
C GLY A 44 -10.37 -6.80 2.99
N GLY A 45 -11.18 -7.59 2.30
CA GLY A 45 -12.49 -7.91 2.84
C GLY A 45 -13.45 -8.55 1.85
N ARG A 46 -14.68 -8.72 2.34
CA ARG A 46 -15.85 -9.10 1.55
C ARG A 46 -16.83 -7.94 1.50
N TYR A 47 -17.42 -7.73 0.32
CA TYR A 47 -18.26 -6.58 -0.02
C TYR A 47 -19.38 -7.01 -0.98
N GLU A 48 -20.09 -8.10 -0.65
CA GLU A 48 -21.21 -8.54 -1.48
C GLU A 48 -22.47 -7.74 -1.17
N PRO A 49 -23.30 -7.40 -2.18
CA PRO A 49 -24.48 -6.54 -2.00
C PRO A 49 -25.48 -7.05 -0.94
N ASP A 50 -25.62 -8.37 -0.82
CA ASP A 50 -26.63 -9.01 0.03
C ASP A 50 -26.03 -9.54 1.35
N SER A 51 -24.81 -9.13 1.70
CA SER A 51 -24.11 -9.59 2.91
C SER A 51 -23.50 -8.44 3.70
N GLU A 52 -23.30 -8.65 4.99
CA GLU A 52 -22.54 -7.72 5.81
C GLU A 52 -21.10 -7.58 5.27
N SER A 53 -20.80 -6.38 4.80
CA SER A 53 -19.45 -6.00 4.37
C SER A 53 -18.50 -6.09 5.55
N LYS A 54 -17.42 -6.85 5.40
CA LYS A 54 -16.42 -7.03 6.45
C LYS A 54 -15.06 -6.64 5.91
N HIS A 55 -14.56 -5.49 6.38
CA HIS A 55 -13.19 -5.05 6.17
C HIS A 55 -12.28 -5.61 7.26
N LEU A 56 -11.11 -6.10 6.86
CA LEU A 56 -10.11 -6.69 7.73
C LEU A 56 -8.74 -6.10 7.44
N ILE A 57 -7.97 -5.89 8.51
CA ILE A 57 -6.61 -5.38 8.49
C ILE A 57 -5.70 -6.43 9.13
N TRP A 58 -4.69 -6.89 8.39
CA TRP A 58 -3.70 -7.88 8.84
C TRP A 58 -2.35 -7.23 9.18
N LEU A 59 -2.01 -6.14 8.49
CA LEU A 59 -0.89 -5.25 8.82
C LEU A 59 -1.42 -3.82 8.84
N ASN A 60 -1.19 -3.12 9.95
CA ASN A 60 -1.61 -1.75 10.19
C ASN A 60 -0.36 -0.88 10.37
N GLU A 61 0.01 -0.17 9.31
CA GLU A 61 1.07 0.84 9.28
C GLU A 61 2.42 0.37 9.82
N GLN A 62 2.87 -0.82 9.41
CA GLN A 62 4.20 -1.30 9.79
C GLN A 62 5.27 -0.36 9.22
N VAL A 63 6.04 0.28 10.09
CA VAL A 63 7.09 1.24 9.71
C VAL A 63 8.24 0.54 8.97
N LEU A 64 8.68 1.17 7.88
CA LEU A 64 9.81 0.75 7.07
C LEU A 64 11.01 1.67 7.29
N GLN A 65 12.20 1.07 7.23
CA GLN A 65 13.47 1.79 7.20
C GLN A 65 13.96 1.98 5.77
N PRO A 66 14.81 2.98 5.51
CA PRO A 66 15.46 3.11 4.20
C PRO A 66 16.21 1.84 3.81
N ASN A 67 16.02 1.43 2.55
CA ASN A 67 16.58 0.22 1.94
C ASN A 67 15.98 -1.11 2.41
N ASP A 68 14.92 -1.08 3.24
CA ASP A 68 14.14 -2.29 3.49
C ASP A 68 13.64 -2.88 2.17
N GLN A 69 13.77 -4.20 2.04
CA GLN A 69 13.31 -4.96 0.90
C GLN A 69 11.98 -5.64 1.24
N ILE A 70 10.97 -5.34 0.45
CA ILE A 70 9.62 -5.87 0.58
C ILE A 70 9.42 -6.86 -0.56
N GLU A 71 8.93 -8.05 -0.25
CA GLU A 71 8.45 -9.00 -1.25
C GLU A 71 6.95 -9.14 -1.14
N VAL A 72 6.23 -9.02 -2.25
CA VAL A 72 4.82 -9.37 -2.34
C VAL A 72 4.68 -10.55 -3.29
N SER A 73 4.14 -11.66 -2.80
CA SER A 73 4.02 -12.91 -3.56
C SER A 73 2.57 -13.35 -3.66
N LEU A 74 2.18 -13.84 -4.83
CA LEU A 74 0.89 -14.48 -5.04
C LEU A 74 1.11 -16.00 -5.17
N HIS A 75 0.71 -16.75 -4.14
CA HIS A 75 0.88 -18.19 -4.05
C HIS A 75 -0.31 -18.93 -4.67
N GLU A 76 -0.06 -20.09 -5.30
CA GLU A 76 -1.13 -21.02 -5.72
C GLU A 76 -1.94 -21.52 -4.53
N GLN A 77 -1.26 -21.78 -3.42
CA GLN A 77 -1.85 -22.29 -2.19
C GLN A 77 -1.24 -21.64 -0.95
N GLY A 78 -2.09 -21.37 0.05
CA GLY A 78 -1.61 -20.89 1.34
C GLY A 78 -2.71 -20.71 2.37
N GLU A 79 -2.28 -20.77 3.62
CA GLU A 79 -3.09 -20.47 4.79
C GLU A 79 -2.79 -19.06 5.29
N THR A 80 -3.78 -18.48 5.96
CA THR A 80 -3.66 -17.16 6.59
C THR A 80 -2.79 -17.26 7.83
N SER A 81 -1.74 -16.44 7.94
CA SER A 81 -0.81 -16.45 9.07
C SER A 81 -1.26 -15.62 10.27
N LEU A 82 -2.14 -14.63 10.05
CA LEU A 82 -2.61 -13.69 11.07
C LEU A 82 -4.13 -13.56 11.05
N ILE A 83 -4.74 -13.45 12.23
CA ILE A 83 -6.16 -13.10 12.32
C ILE A 83 -6.31 -11.62 11.96
N GLY A 84 -7.08 -11.33 10.91
CA GLY A 84 -7.38 -9.95 10.52
C GLY A 84 -8.30 -9.28 11.53
N LYS A 85 -8.07 -8.00 11.78
CA LYS A 85 -8.84 -7.19 12.73
C LYS A 85 -9.73 -6.17 12.02
N THR A 86 -10.87 -5.84 12.61
CA THR A 86 -11.68 -4.70 12.17
C THR A 86 -11.09 -3.38 12.67
N ILE A 87 -11.65 -2.26 12.20
CA ILE A 87 -11.24 -0.92 12.66
C ILE A 87 -11.54 -0.77 14.15
N GLU A 88 -12.70 -1.25 14.62
CA GLU A 88 -13.13 -1.18 16.01
C GLU A 88 -12.24 -2.01 16.94
N GLU A 89 -11.69 -3.13 16.45
CA GLU A 89 -10.73 -3.95 17.21
C GLU A 89 -9.34 -3.30 17.29
N LEU A 90 -8.94 -2.49 16.30
CA LEU A 90 -7.68 -1.75 16.30
C LEU A 90 -7.78 -0.43 17.08
N TYR A 91 -8.94 0.22 17.02
CA TYR A 91 -9.23 1.52 17.60
C TYR A 91 -10.57 1.43 18.35
N PRO A 92 -10.56 0.88 19.60
CA PRO A 92 -11.78 0.67 20.37
C PRO A 92 -12.40 1.97 20.87
N GLU A 93 -11.60 3.03 20.95
CA GLU A 93 -12.08 4.36 21.32
C GLU A 93 -12.81 5.00 20.13
N PRO A 94 -13.94 5.69 20.38
CA PRO A 94 -14.65 6.37 19.31
C PRO A 94 -13.71 7.39 18.65
N PRO A 95 -13.76 7.53 17.31
CA PRO A 95 -12.95 8.52 16.62
C PRO A 95 -13.22 9.89 17.23
N GLN A 96 -12.15 10.59 17.58
CA GLN A 96 -12.28 11.98 18.02
C GLN A 96 -12.96 12.75 16.89
N ALA A 97 -13.98 13.52 17.22
CA ALA A 97 -14.64 14.37 16.25
C ALA A 97 -13.58 15.26 15.59
N HIS A 98 -13.37 15.07 14.28
CA HIS A 98 -12.55 16.00 13.51
C HIS A 98 -13.27 17.34 13.52
N ASP A 99 -12.50 18.43 13.61
CA ASP A 99 -13.05 19.76 13.47
C ASP A 99 -13.53 19.92 12.01
N GLU A 100 -14.84 19.77 11.81
CA GLU A 100 -15.50 19.87 10.50
C GLU A 100 -15.39 21.29 9.90
N SER A 101 -14.87 22.26 10.65
CA SER A 101 -14.66 23.63 10.15
C SER A 101 -13.46 23.77 9.20
N ILE A 102 -12.53 22.80 9.18
CA ILE A 102 -11.35 22.87 8.33
C ILE A 102 -11.69 22.38 6.92
N THR A 103 -11.55 23.27 5.96
CA THR A 103 -11.77 22.99 4.53
C THR A 103 -10.59 22.22 3.92
N PRO A 104 -10.80 21.43 2.85
CA PRO A 104 -9.70 20.81 2.10
C PRO A 104 -8.65 21.84 1.65
N GLU A 105 -9.07 23.03 1.23
CA GLU A 105 -8.20 24.12 0.80
C GLU A 105 -7.28 24.59 1.93
N GLU A 106 -7.80 24.69 3.16
CA GLU A 106 -6.99 25.02 4.35
C GLU A 106 -5.98 23.92 4.66
N ILE A 107 -6.37 22.65 4.55
CA ILE A 107 -5.46 21.51 4.72
C ILE A 107 -4.32 21.58 3.69
N PHE A 108 -4.63 21.76 2.40
CA PHE A 108 -3.59 21.85 1.37
C PHE A 108 -2.69 23.08 1.54
N SER A 109 -3.26 24.21 1.95
CA SER A 109 -2.51 25.42 2.28
C SER A 109 -1.53 25.16 3.43
N GLU A 110 -2.00 24.54 4.52
CA GLU A 110 -1.15 24.18 5.66
C GLU A 110 -0.02 23.23 5.24
N LEU A 111 -0.35 22.16 4.52
CA LEU A 111 0.63 21.17 4.05
C LEU A 111 1.69 21.81 3.13
N SER A 112 1.31 22.77 2.29
CA SER A 112 2.24 23.46 1.39
C SER A 112 3.28 24.33 2.11
N GLN A 113 2.97 24.77 3.33
CA GLN A 113 3.85 25.62 4.15
C GLN A 113 4.80 24.80 5.04
N ARG A 114 4.53 23.51 5.23
CA ARG A 114 5.37 22.63 6.04
C ARG A 114 6.71 22.39 5.33
N LYS A 115 7.79 22.40 6.13
CA LYS A 115 9.13 22.10 5.62
C LYS A 115 9.26 20.61 5.35
N ALA A 116 9.64 20.25 4.13
CA ALA A 116 9.96 18.87 3.78
C ALA A 116 11.13 18.33 4.62
N VAL A 117 10.95 17.13 5.18
CA VAL A 117 12.00 16.41 5.92
C VAL A 117 12.87 15.57 4.98
N ARG A 118 12.45 15.39 3.72
CA ARG A 118 13.17 14.64 2.68
C ARG A 118 12.94 15.23 1.29
N SER A 119 13.88 14.99 0.37
CA SER A 119 13.85 15.52 -1.00
C SER A 119 13.05 14.68 -2.00
N GLY A 120 12.64 13.47 -1.61
CA GLY A 120 11.95 12.52 -2.47
C GLY A 120 12.30 11.08 -2.09
N PHE A 121 11.97 10.14 -2.98
CA PHE A 121 12.23 8.72 -2.81
C PHE A 121 12.80 8.11 -4.08
N ARG A 122 13.64 7.08 -3.91
CA ARG A 122 14.11 6.24 -5.01
C ARG A 122 13.58 4.83 -4.83
N PHE A 123 13.31 4.16 -5.94
CA PHE A 123 12.71 2.84 -5.95
C PHE A 123 13.54 1.90 -6.82
N GLU A 124 13.77 0.70 -6.29
CA GLU A 124 14.24 -0.45 -7.06
C GLU A 124 13.14 -1.50 -7.00
N ILE A 125 12.66 -1.93 -8.16
CA ILE A 125 11.64 -2.97 -8.29
C ILE A 125 12.24 -4.15 -9.06
N VAL A 126 12.19 -5.34 -8.49
CA VAL A 126 12.50 -6.58 -9.22
C VAL A 126 11.20 -7.21 -9.66
N THR A 127 10.98 -7.28 -10.98
CA THR A 127 9.77 -7.83 -11.57
C THR A 127 9.72 -9.36 -11.45
N PRO A 128 8.56 -9.98 -11.70
CA PRO A 128 8.46 -11.45 -11.73
C PRO A 128 9.37 -12.14 -12.74
N THR A 129 9.82 -11.43 -13.79
CA THR A 129 10.75 -11.96 -14.79
C THR A 129 12.21 -11.77 -14.41
N GLY A 130 12.49 -11.13 -13.26
CA GLY A 130 13.84 -10.80 -12.79
C GLY A 130 14.41 -9.49 -13.36
N GLU A 131 13.62 -8.73 -14.14
CA GLU A 131 14.02 -7.40 -14.59
C GLU A 131 14.08 -6.43 -13.41
N VAL A 132 15.07 -5.54 -13.41
CA VAL A 132 15.22 -4.51 -12.36
C VAL A 132 14.82 -3.15 -12.93
N LEU A 133 13.73 -2.59 -12.40
CA LEU A 133 13.24 -1.26 -12.71
C LEU A 133 13.70 -0.28 -11.64
N ASN A 134 14.40 0.78 -12.06
CA ASN A 134 14.83 1.86 -11.17
C ASN A 134 14.05 3.13 -11.48
N SER A 135 13.46 3.75 -10.46
CA SER A 135 12.71 5.00 -10.61
C SER A 135 12.89 5.89 -9.39
N ARG A 136 12.34 7.10 -9.45
CA ARG A 136 12.35 8.07 -8.36
C ARG A 136 11.16 8.99 -8.47
N THR A 137 10.74 9.56 -7.34
CA THR A 137 9.76 10.65 -7.35
C THR A 137 10.30 11.85 -8.13
N ASN A 138 9.41 12.57 -8.80
CA ASN A 138 9.73 13.79 -9.54
C ASN A 138 9.94 14.97 -8.58
N PRO A 139 10.66 16.02 -9.00
CA PRO A 139 10.70 17.27 -8.25
C PRO A 139 9.28 17.81 -8.02
N GLY A 140 8.96 18.12 -6.75
CA GLY A 140 7.64 18.61 -6.34
C GLY A 140 6.62 17.52 -6.00
N ASP A 141 6.95 16.24 -6.20
CA ASP A 141 6.13 15.15 -5.66
C ASP A 141 6.14 15.19 -4.14
N TYR A 142 4.94 15.08 -3.58
CA TYR A 142 4.64 15.10 -2.16
C TYR A 142 4.69 13.70 -1.54
N CYS A 143 4.14 12.70 -2.24
CA CYS A 143 4.05 11.33 -1.72
C CYS A 143 4.15 10.28 -2.83
N PHE A 144 4.32 9.02 -2.42
CA PHE A 144 4.25 7.87 -3.30
C PHE A 144 3.34 6.77 -2.75
N GLY A 145 2.93 5.87 -3.64
CA GLY A 145 2.19 4.66 -3.29
C GLY A 145 2.57 3.51 -4.22
N PHE A 146 3.04 2.42 -3.62
CA PHE A 146 3.13 1.11 -4.27
C PHE A 146 1.97 0.26 -3.79
N THR A 147 1.19 -0.28 -4.72
CA THR A 147 -0.04 -0.99 -4.39
C THR A 147 -0.09 -2.29 -5.16
N THR A 148 -0.35 -3.40 -4.48
CA THR A 148 -0.71 -4.69 -5.07
C THR A 148 -2.14 -5.04 -4.69
N ILE A 149 -3.03 -5.16 -5.67
CA ILE A 149 -4.44 -5.54 -5.46
C ILE A 149 -4.74 -6.87 -6.16
N TRP A 150 -5.25 -7.80 -5.38
CA TRP A 150 -5.92 -9.00 -5.86
C TRP A 150 -7.42 -8.83 -5.77
N ASN A 151 -8.15 -9.35 -6.76
CA ASN A 151 -9.61 -9.35 -6.76
C ASN A 151 -10.15 -10.75 -7.04
N GLY A 152 -11.22 -11.14 -6.34
CA GLY A 152 -11.81 -12.47 -6.45
C GLY A 152 -12.42 -12.79 -7.82
N LYS A 153 -12.66 -11.77 -8.66
CA LYS A 153 -13.11 -11.95 -10.04
C LYS A 153 -12.00 -12.48 -10.97
N ASN A 154 -10.73 -12.31 -10.59
CA ASN A 154 -9.56 -12.75 -11.35
C ASN A 154 -8.57 -13.40 -10.38
N PRO A 155 -8.89 -14.58 -9.83
CA PRO A 155 -8.20 -15.14 -8.68
C PRO A 155 -6.75 -15.56 -8.96
N ASP A 156 -6.40 -15.71 -10.24
CA ASP A 156 -5.10 -16.12 -10.75
C ASP A 156 -4.07 -14.98 -10.86
N ARG A 157 -4.50 -13.72 -10.64
CA ARG A 157 -3.64 -12.56 -10.82
C ARG A 157 -3.87 -11.44 -9.80
N ALA A 158 -2.80 -10.71 -9.51
CA ALA A 158 -2.83 -9.45 -8.77
C ALA A 158 -2.22 -8.34 -9.62
N LYS A 159 -2.81 -7.15 -9.59
CA LYS A 159 -2.28 -5.96 -10.27
C LYS A 159 -1.41 -5.19 -9.31
N THR A 160 -0.24 -4.77 -9.78
CA THR A 160 0.70 -4.00 -8.99
C THR A 160 1.10 -2.73 -9.71
N TRP A 161 1.17 -1.60 -9.00
CA TRP A 161 1.65 -0.36 -9.57
C TRP A 161 2.36 0.51 -8.54
N LEU A 162 3.22 1.39 -9.02
CA LEU A 162 3.91 2.41 -8.25
C LEU A 162 3.58 3.78 -8.85
N THR A 163 3.08 4.69 -8.02
CA THR A 163 2.78 6.07 -8.42
C THR A 163 3.34 7.07 -7.41
N SER A 164 3.52 8.31 -7.86
CA SER A 164 3.77 9.47 -6.99
C SER A 164 2.85 10.63 -7.32
N ASN A 165 2.60 11.51 -6.36
CA ASN A 165 1.67 12.63 -6.53
C ASN A 165 2.22 13.92 -5.95
N THR A 166 1.89 15.04 -6.57
CA THR A 166 2.03 16.39 -6.00
C THR A 166 0.79 16.71 -5.15
N LEU A 167 0.90 17.67 -4.21
CA LEU A 167 -0.27 18.15 -3.44
C LEU A 167 -1.37 18.69 -4.36
N GLU A 168 -0.99 19.43 -5.40
CA GLU A 168 -1.93 20.00 -6.39
C GLU A 168 -2.74 18.91 -7.09
N ARG A 169 -2.10 17.83 -7.57
CA ARG A 169 -2.81 16.72 -8.21
C ARG A 169 -3.75 16.00 -7.26
N ILE A 170 -3.37 15.87 -5.99
CA ILE A 170 -4.25 15.29 -4.96
C ILE A 170 -5.48 16.20 -4.77
N ALA A 171 -5.28 17.51 -4.67
CA ALA A 171 -6.37 18.48 -4.55
C ALA A 171 -7.34 18.44 -5.74
N LEU A 172 -6.79 18.31 -6.96
CA LEU A 172 -7.57 18.22 -8.20
C LEU A 172 -8.11 16.81 -8.51
N ARG A 173 -7.79 15.81 -7.67
CA ARG A 173 -8.13 14.38 -7.88
C ARG A 173 -7.64 13.84 -9.22
N GLU A 174 -6.47 14.31 -9.64
CA GLU A 174 -5.81 13.86 -10.86
C GLU A 174 -4.95 12.62 -10.61
N ASN A 175 -4.61 11.93 -11.70
CA ASN A 175 -3.69 10.80 -11.63
C ASN A 175 -2.27 11.27 -11.31
N GLY A 176 -1.59 10.47 -10.49
CA GLY A 176 -0.18 10.65 -10.20
C GLY A 176 0.73 10.32 -11.39
N SER A 177 2.02 10.53 -11.19
CA SER A 177 3.07 10.06 -12.09
C SER A 177 3.21 8.55 -11.93
N ASP A 178 3.06 7.80 -13.03
CA ASP A 178 3.27 6.35 -13.07
C ASP A 178 4.76 6.02 -13.15
N HIS A 179 5.22 5.12 -12.27
CA HIS A 179 6.62 4.62 -12.28
C HIS A 179 6.73 3.15 -12.69
N ALA A 180 5.72 2.35 -12.34
CA ALA A 180 5.66 0.94 -12.71
C ALA A 180 4.21 0.44 -12.74
N ARG A 181 3.89 -0.47 -13.66
CA ARG A 181 2.63 -1.23 -13.72
C ARG A 181 2.92 -2.66 -14.13
N LEU A 182 2.58 -3.60 -13.26
CA LEU A 182 2.93 -5.01 -13.37
C LEU A 182 1.70 -5.87 -13.02
N THR A 183 1.74 -7.14 -13.41
CA THR A 183 0.75 -8.14 -13.01
C THR A 183 1.48 -9.34 -12.46
N LEU A 184 1.17 -9.71 -11.23
CA LEU A 184 1.59 -10.96 -10.61
C LEU A 184 0.63 -12.07 -11.02
N GLN A 185 1.16 -13.19 -11.50
CA GLN A 185 0.45 -14.45 -11.66
C GLN A 185 0.65 -15.33 -10.42
N LEU A 186 -0.11 -16.42 -10.32
CA LEU A 186 0.14 -17.45 -9.32
C LEU A 186 1.60 -17.96 -9.41
N GLY A 187 2.21 -18.16 -8.25
CA GLY A 187 3.61 -18.57 -8.11
C GLY A 187 4.64 -17.45 -8.29
N GLN A 188 4.21 -16.21 -8.55
CA GLN A 188 5.11 -15.08 -8.79
C GLN A 188 5.27 -14.17 -7.57
N SER A 189 6.41 -13.49 -7.53
CA SER A 189 6.74 -12.45 -6.56
C SER A 189 7.19 -11.17 -7.25
N ILE A 190 7.01 -10.04 -6.57
CA ILE A 190 7.63 -8.76 -6.89
C ILE A 190 8.40 -8.28 -5.66
N PHE A 191 9.56 -7.68 -5.90
CA PHE A 191 10.34 -7.05 -4.84
C PHE A 191 10.32 -5.54 -5.01
N LEU A 192 10.18 -4.82 -3.91
CA LEU A 192 10.32 -3.36 -3.83
C LEU A 192 11.37 -3.03 -2.77
N ARG A 193 12.31 -2.16 -3.13
CA ARG A 193 13.17 -1.47 -2.16
C ARG A 193 12.90 0.03 -2.26
N VAL A 194 12.60 0.66 -1.11
CA VAL A 194 12.45 2.11 -1.02
C VAL A 194 13.74 2.69 -0.45
N CYS A 195 14.47 3.43 -1.27
CA CYS A 195 15.75 4.03 -0.94
C CYS A 195 15.55 5.52 -0.59
N ALA A 196 16.40 6.02 0.30
CA ALA A 196 16.49 7.45 0.61
C ALA A 196 16.98 8.27 -0.60
#